data_AF-A0A1Y5JSJ0-F1
#
_entry.id   AF-A0A1Y5JSJ0-F1
#
_cell.length_a   1.000
_cell.length_b   1.000
_cell.length_c   1.000
_cell.angle_alpha   90.00
_cell.angle_beta   90.00
_cell.angle_gamma   90.00
#
_symmetry.space_group_name_H-M   'P 1'
#
loop_
_entity.id
_entity.type
_entity.pdbx_description
1 polymer ?
#
loop_
_entity_poly.entity_id
_entity_poly.type
_entity_poly.pdbx_seq_one_letter_code
_entity_poly.pdbx_strand_id
1 'polypeptide(L)'
;MNSRSDSCAFNIKNTLFSEGAPAYIAAQVKKLARSESSAILSFSNCNSSYGSVHYKTHTPQSGISLNSLSHDLAYVKAGVEINSLPQKVEYSNEQKGFNILLLPWPLKVEDNFFNTAVKPLLQMDDEFGFFSYSNLEVITAKKIIYAVESSDSPLDLVVIPECSIDSVNKQTIISELGRYFKSKDFKVPTFIFGVFTKGTGGTYGENSLSVLVWDENTSCFVAETQQKHHRWAIDQQQVSNYGLQKVFEGKKVKWWEDCLIGSRKLLSFEKSSTHICPLICEDLARQEPISGVLRSLAPHLVVALLLDGPQLKSRWPGHYSHTLVDEPGSSVLTISPYGIVERSTNGGEFSKSNVISLWSEPNKTVEIGLDDEKAGVVLTLVQEESKQWTADGRLELKKRLIYKGHRSVCSANELSEK
;
A
#
# COMPACT_ATOMS: atom_id res chain seq x y z
N MET A 1 -6.67 35.97 -16.06
CA MET A 1 -6.52 34.59 -16.57
C MET A 1 -6.99 33.66 -15.46
N ASN A 2 -8.27 33.26 -15.48
CA ASN A 2 -8.82 32.39 -14.45
C ASN A 2 -8.36 30.97 -14.70
N SER A 3 -7.85 30.33 -13.66
CA SER A 3 -7.37 28.96 -13.70
C SER A 3 -8.52 28.01 -14.01
N ARG A 4 -8.26 26.90 -14.71
CA ARG A 4 -9.30 25.89 -15.03
C ARG A 4 -9.97 25.27 -13.79
N SER A 5 -9.41 25.44 -12.59
CA SER A 5 -10.06 25.05 -11.33
C SER A 5 -11.22 25.96 -10.93
N ASP A 6 -11.15 27.25 -11.25
CA ASP A 6 -12.20 28.20 -10.87
C ASP A 6 -13.46 28.00 -11.71
N SER A 7 -13.32 27.58 -12.97
CA SER A 7 -14.49 27.30 -13.82
C SER A 7 -15.22 26.02 -13.40
N CYS A 8 -14.51 25.01 -12.89
CA CYS A 8 -15.14 23.77 -12.41
C CYS A 8 -15.93 24.02 -11.12
N ALA A 9 -15.37 24.75 -10.16
CA ALA A 9 -16.07 25.11 -8.92
C ALA A 9 -17.28 26.02 -9.19
N PHE A 10 -17.13 26.96 -10.13
CA PHE A 10 -18.23 27.84 -10.57
C PHE A 10 -19.35 27.07 -11.26
N ASN A 11 -19.01 26.10 -12.12
CA ASN A 11 -20.01 25.28 -12.81
C ASN A 11 -20.75 24.34 -11.85
N ILE A 12 -20.05 23.71 -10.91
CA ILE A 12 -20.69 22.86 -9.88
C ILE A 12 -21.66 23.68 -9.04
N LYS A 13 -21.25 24.89 -8.61
CA LYS A 13 -22.12 25.81 -7.86
C LYS A 13 -23.36 26.19 -8.67
N ASN A 14 -23.19 26.62 -9.92
CA ASN A 14 -24.33 27.02 -10.75
C ASN A 14 -25.27 25.86 -11.09
N THR A 15 -24.74 24.64 -11.27
CA THR A 15 -25.58 23.46 -11.53
C THR A 15 -26.37 23.04 -10.29
N LEU A 16 -25.76 23.05 -9.10
CA LEU A 16 -26.43 22.67 -7.85
C LEU A 16 -27.47 23.68 -7.36
N PHE A 17 -27.29 24.97 -7.68
CA PHE A 17 -28.22 26.04 -7.29
C PHE A 17 -29.15 26.49 -8.44
N SER A 18 -29.16 25.79 -9.58
CA SER A 18 -30.11 26.07 -10.66
C SER A 18 -31.51 25.53 -10.34
N GLU A 19 -32.56 26.17 -10.86
CA GLU A 19 -33.97 25.75 -10.68
C GLU A 19 -34.26 24.31 -11.17
N GLY A 20 -33.36 23.70 -11.96
CA GLY A 20 -33.45 22.32 -12.43
C GLY A 20 -32.64 21.28 -11.64
N ALA A 21 -31.89 21.69 -10.60
CA ALA A 21 -31.06 20.79 -9.79
C ALA A 21 -31.82 19.58 -9.20
N PRO A 22 -33.07 19.71 -8.70
CA PRO A 22 -33.83 18.57 -8.18
C PRO A 22 -34.12 17.52 -9.25
N ALA A 23 -34.37 17.94 -10.49
CA ALA A 23 -34.66 17.05 -11.61
C ALA A 23 -33.42 16.34 -12.15
N TYR A 24 -32.26 17.03 -12.19
CA TYR A 24 -30.98 16.42 -12.55
C TYR A 24 -30.54 15.36 -11.53
N ILE A 25 -30.62 15.68 -10.23
CA ILE A 25 -30.32 14.74 -9.14
C ILE A 25 -31.28 13.55 -9.21
N ALA A 26 -32.59 13.76 -9.39
CA ALA A 26 -33.57 12.69 -9.52
C ALA A 26 -33.35 11.80 -10.76
N ALA A 27 -32.93 12.38 -11.88
CA ALA A 27 -32.61 11.63 -13.10
C ALA A 27 -31.35 10.76 -12.91
N GLN A 28 -30.34 11.29 -12.21
CA GLN A 28 -29.10 10.56 -11.93
C GLN A 28 -29.36 9.41 -10.93
N VAL A 29 -30.16 9.65 -9.89
CA VAL A 29 -30.63 8.62 -8.95
C VAL A 29 -31.43 7.52 -9.69
N LYS A 30 -32.32 7.88 -10.63
CA LYS A 30 -33.04 6.90 -11.47
C LYS A 30 -32.11 6.10 -12.39
N LYS A 31 -31.00 6.69 -12.84
CA LYS A 31 -30.01 6.01 -13.69
C LYS A 31 -29.17 5.02 -12.89
N LEU A 32 -28.82 5.39 -11.66
CA LEU A 32 -28.14 4.52 -10.69
C LEU A 32 -29.03 3.33 -10.27
N ALA A 33 -30.35 3.53 -10.17
CA ALA A 33 -31.31 2.49 -9.78
C ALA A 33 -31.63 1.43 -10.87
N ARG A 34 -31.16 1.61 -12.12
CA ARG A 34 -31.53 0.75 -13.27
C ARG A 34 -30.47 -0.26 -13.69
N SER A 35 -29.28 -0.29 -13.08
CA SER A 35 -28.32 -1.37 -13.31
C SER A 35 -28.51 -2.46 -12.26
N GLU A 36 -29.08 -3.60 -12.66
CA GLU A 36 -29.33 -4.81 -11.84
C GLU A 36 -28.02 -5.55 -11.44
N SER A 37 -26.92 -4.82 -11.27
CA SER A 37 -25.62 -5.31 -10.79
C SER A 37 -24.93 -4.30 -9.87
N SER A 38 -25.66 -3.30 -9.39
CA SER A 38 -25.10 -2.17 -8.64
C SER A 38 -24.88 -2.54 -7.17
N ALA A 39 -23.67 -3.02 -6.87
CA ALA A 39 -23.00 -2.57 -5.65
C ALA A 39 -23.24 -1.06 -5.55
N ILE A 40 -23.78 -0.60 -4.42
CA ILE A 40 -24.16 0.79 -4.13
C ILE A 40 -23.19 1.74 -4.87
N LEU A 41 -23.62 2.25 -6.02
CA LEU A 41 -22.84 3.18 -6.82
C LEU A 41 -22.83 4.47 -6.00
N SER A 42 -21.77 4.64 -5.21
CA SER A 42 -21.66 5.75 -4.27
C SER A 42 -21.59 7.07 -5.04
N PHE A 43 -21.72 8.20 -4.32
CA PHE A 43 -21.50 9.56 -4.84
C PHE A 43 -20.11 9.77 -5.50
N SER A 44 -19.27 8.74 -5.56
CA SER A 44 -17.93 8.75 -6.16
C SER A 44 -17.91 8.92 -7.67
N ASN A 45 -18.92 8.46 -8.41
CA ASN A 45 -18.87 8.47 -9.87
C ASN A 45 -19.45 9.77 -10.47
N CYS A 46 -18.73 10.88 -10.31
CA CYS A 46 -18.79 11.92 -11.34
C CYS A 46 -18.15 11.35 -12.63
N ASN A 47 -18.45 11.93 -13.80
CA ASN A 47 -17.76 11.54 -15.03
C ASN A 47 -16.24 11.59 -14.77
N SER A 48 -15.50 10.54 -15.15
CA SER A 48 -14.07 10.37 -14.86
C SER A 48 -13.19 11.55 -15.30
N SER A 49 -13.72 12.43 -16.16
CA SER A 49 -13.11 13.69 -16.59
C SER A 49 -13.14 14.80 -15.53
N TYR A 50 -14.00 14.72 -14.51
CA TYR A 50 -14.24 15.77 -13.52
C TYR A 50 -13.83 15.42 -12.09
N GLY A 51 -13.30 14.22 -11.84
CA GLY A 51 -12.92 13.76 -10.49
C GLY A 51 -14.00 12.93 -9.80
N SER A 52 -13.84 12.70 -8.50
CA SER A 52 -14.70 11.82 -7.70
C SER A 52 -14.77 12.28 -6.25
N VAL A 53 -15.87 11.98 -5.55
CA VAL A 53 -16.06 12.30 -4.13
C VAL A 53 -15.96 11.02 -3.29
N HIS A 54 -15.14 11.06 -2.25
CA HIS A 54 -14.86 9.94 -1.37
C HIS A 54 -14.99 10.35 0.08
N TYR A 55 -15.07 9.36 0.96
CA TYR A 55 -14.88 9.63 2.37
C TYR A 55 -13.39 9.87 2.66
N LYS A 56 -13.10 10.57 3.75
CA LYS A 56 -11.75 10.69 4.31
C LYS A 56 -11.79 10.57 5.82
N THR A 57 -10.65 10.25 6.41
CA THR A 57 -10.58 10.00 7.86
C THR A 57 -9.86 11.06 8.66
N HIS A 58 -9.00 11.84 8.01
CA HIS A 58 -8.43 13.04 8.61
C HIS A 58 -8.82 14.29 7.82
N THR A 59 -8.95 15.39 8.56
CA THR A 59 -9.07 16.73 8.01
C THR A 59 -7.67 17.30 7.84
N PRO A 60 -7.23 17.65 6.61
CA PRO A 60 -5.95 18.32 6.40
C PRO A 60 -5.82 19.57 7.29
N GLN A 61 -4.76 19.62 8.10
CA GLN A 61 -4.52 20.71 9.05
C GLN A 61 -3.53 21.76 8.52
N SER A 62 -2.87 21.49 7.40
CA SER A 62 -1.89 22.37 6.77
C SER A 62 -2.44 22.90 5.45
N GLY A 63 -2.46 24.23 5.32
CA GLY A 63 -3.01 24.91 4.14
C GLY A 63 -4.53 24.88 4.03
N ILE A 64 -5.07 25.67 3.10
CA ILE A 64 -6.51 25.67 2.77
C ILE A 64 -6.67 24.99 1.42
N SER A 65 -7.46 23.91 1.39
CA SER A 65 -7.84 23.20 0.17
C SER A 65 -9.34 22.90 0.18
N LEU A 66 -9.90 22.46 -0.96
CA LEU A 66 -11.30 21.99 -0.98
C LEU A 66 -11.52 20.86 0.05
N ASN A 67 -10.48 20.06 0.29
CA ASN A 67 -10.49 18.97 1.25
C ASN A 67 -10.26 19.42 2.68
N SER A 68 -10.00 20.70 2.98
CA SER A 68 -9.99 21.18 4.37
C SER A 68 -11.36 21.76 4.80
N LEU A 69 -12.32 21.91 3.89
CA LEU A 69 -13.65 22.50 4.18
C LEU A 69 -14.69 21.51 4.72
N SER A 70 -14.39 20.22 4.72
CA SER A 70 -15.24 19.16 5.27
C SER A 70 -14.40 18.28 6.19
N HIS A 71 -15.01 17.62 7.17
CA HIS A 71 -14.31 16.62 7.97
C HIS A 71 -14.24 15.26 7.30
N ASP A 72 -15.31 14.88 6.59
CA ASP A 72 -15.51 13.49 6.15
C ASP A 72 -15.53 13.32 4.64
N LEU A 73 -15.62 14.41 3.88
CA LEU A 73 -15.67 14.34 2.42
C LEU A 73 -14.39 14.86 1.78
N ALA A 74 -13.90 14.09 0.82
CA ALA A 74 -12.77 14.42 -0.03
C ALA A 74 -13.23 14.49 -1.49
N TYR A 75 -12.82 15.54 -2.18
CA TYR A 75 -12.82 15.58 -3.63
C TYR A 75 -11.43 15.17 -4.14
N VAL A 76 -11.42 14.18 -5.04
CA VAL A 76 -10.22 13.68 -5.70
C VAL A 76 -10.31 14.05 -7.17
N LYS A 77 -9.28 14.72 -7.67
CA LYS A 77 -9.19 15.14 -9.07
C LYS A 77 -9.15 13.92 -10.01
N ALA A 78 -9.59 14.13 -11.25
CA ALA A 78 -9.47 13.13 -12.30
C ALA A 78 -8.01 12.70 -12.51
N GLY A 79 -7.80 11.43 -12.83
CA GLY A 79 -6.48 10.89 -13.22
C GLY A 79 -6.02 9.69 -12.40
N VAL A 80 -6.64 9.43 -11.25
CA VAL A 80 -6.46 8.20 -10.47
C VAL A 80 -7.85 7.63 -10.16
N GLU A 81 -8.04 6.35 -10.47
CA GLU A 81 -9.22 5.60 -10.08
C GLU A 81 -9.06 5.13 -8.63
N ILE A 82 -10.01 5.47 -7.77
CA ILE A 82 -10.06 4.94 -6.42
C ILE A 82 -11.03 3.78 -6.41
N ASN A 83 -10.52 2.60 -6.10
CA ASN A 83 -11.35 1.41 -5.94
C ASN A 83 -11.49 1.11 -4.45
N SER A 84 -12.69 1.39 -3.94
CA SER A 84 -13.06 1.18 -2.56
C SER A 84 -13.59 -0.24 -2.37
N LEU A 85 -12.94 -1.03 -1.52
CA LEU A 85 -13.39 -2.39 -1.25
C LEU A 85 -14.54 -2.38 -0.24
N PRO A 86 -15.67 -3.05 -0.53
CA PRO A 86 -16.75 -3.15 0.43
C PRO A 86 -16.30 -3.99 1.62
N GLN A 87 -16.25 -3.39 2.80
CA GLN A 87 -16.08 -4.12 4.05
C GLN A 87 -17.18 -3.68 5.02
N LYS A 88 -17.71 -4.64 5.79
CA LYS A 88 -18.71 -4.33 6.81
C LYS A 88 -18.04 -3.47 7.88
N VAL A 89 -18.54 -2.25 8.04
CA VAL A 89 -18.05 -1.35 9.08
C VAL A 89 -18.48 -1.91 10.44
N GLU A 90 -17.52 -2.45 11.19
CA GLU A 90 -17.73 -2.83 12.59
C GLU A 90 -17.61 -1.58 13.45
N TYR A 91 -18.74 -1.05 13.93
CA TYR A 91 -18.75 -0.01 14.95
C TYR A 91 -18.54 -0.65 16.32
N SER A 92 -17.28 -0.79 16.72
CA SER A 92 -16.89 -1.16 18.09
C SER A 92 -16.55 0.11 18.86
N ASN A 93 -17.31 0.40 19.93
CA ASN A 93 -17.01 1.51 20.85
C ASN A 93 -15.85 1.19 21.81
N GLU A 94 -15.40 -0.06 21.88
CA GLU A 94 -14.21 -0.43 22.66
C GLU A 94 -12.94 -0.10 21.89
N GLN A 95 -12.01 0.61 22.54
CA GLN A 95 -10.63 0.75 22.09
C GLN A 95 -9.96 -0.62 22.08
N LYS A 96 -9.98 -1.29 20.92
CA LYS A 96 -9.24 -2.54 20.71
C LYS A 96 -7.88 -2.22 20.10
N GLY A 97 -6.89 -3.04 20.41
CA GLY A 97 -5.61 -3.00 19.72
C GLY A 97 -5.79 -3.34 18.24
N PHE A 98 -4.97 -2.74 17.38
CA PHE A 98 -4.90 -3.06 15.97
C PHE A 98 -3.59 -3.79 15.70
N ASN A 99 -3.66 -5.09 15.37
CA ASN A 99 -2.48 -5.95 15.24
C ASN A 99 -2.15 -6.25 13.78
N ILE A 100 -0.88 -6.08 13.42
CA ILE A 100 -0.36 -6.30 12.08
C ILE A 100 0.75 -7.34 12.15
N LEU A 101 0.60 -8.45 11.42
CA LEU A 101 1.68 -9.40 11.20
C LEU A 101 2.49 -8.99 9.98
N LEU A 102 3.77 -8.72 10.19
CA LEU A 102 4.76 -8.41 9.16
C LEU A 102 5.54 -9.68 8.83
N LEU A 103 5.50 -10.11 7.57
CA LEU A 103 6.31 -11.22 7.06
C LEU A 103 7.30 -10.67 6.04
N PRO A 104 8.56 -10.39 6.41
CA PRO A 104 9.55 -9.73 5.55
C PRO A 104 10.12 -10.70 4.52
N TRP A 105 9.26 -11.32 3.73
CA TRP A 105 9.63 -12.32 2.73
C TRP A 105 10.12 -11.67 1.43
N PRO A 106 11.05 -12.28 0.68
CA PRO A 106 11.90 -13.43 1.07
C PRO A 106 12.87 -13.11 2.21
N LEU A 107 13.21 -14.15 2.99
CA LEU A 107 14.21 -14.03 4.05
C LEU A 107 15.62 -14.02 3.48
N LYS A 108 15.83 -14.61 2.30
CA LYS A 108 17.12 -14.63 1.62
C LYS A 108 16.97 -14.15 0.18
N VAL A 109 17.85 -13.24 -0.23
CA VAL A 109 17.95 -12.81 -1.62
C VAL A 109 19.36 -13.06 -2.14
N GLU A 110 19.43 -13.75 -3.27
CA GLU A 110 20.68 -14.12 -3.94
C GLU A 110 20.85 -13.31 -5.23
N ASP A 111 22.07 -13.29 -5.76
CA ASP A 111 22.39 -12.54 -6.99
C ASP A 111 21.50 -12.97 -8.16
N ASN A 112 21.18 -14.27 -8.25
CA ASN A 112 20.36 -14.84 -9.32
C ASN A 112 18.86 -14.43 -9.27
N PHE A 113 18.43 -13.74 -8.22
CA PHE A 113 17.10 -13.12 -8.17
C PHE A 113 17.06 -11.90 -9.09
N PHE A 114 18.21 -11.28 -9.37
CA PHE A 114 18.36 -10.15 -10.28
C PHE A 114 18.96 -10.61 -11.60
N ASN A 115 18.42 -10.10 -12.70
CA ASN A 115 18.94 -10.40 -14.04
C ASN A 115 18.87 -9.14 -14.89
N THR A 116 19.85 -8.93 -15.77
CA THR A 116 19.72 -7.94 -16.84
C THR A 116 18.62 -8.37 -17.81
N ALA A 117 17.83 -7.40 -18.28
CA ALA A 117 16.74 -7.64 -19.21
C ALA A 117 17.02 -6.89 -20.52
N VAL A 118 16.86 -7.59 -21.65
CA VAL A 118 16.94 -6.98 -22.97
C VAL A 118 15.52 -6.69 -23.44
N LYS A 119 15.17 -5.40 -23.59
CA LYS A 119 13.82 -4.97 -23.98
C LYS A 119 13.88 -4.06 -25.20
N PRO A 120 13.57 -4.58 -26.41
CA PRO A 120 13.64 -3.80 -27.64
C PRO A 120 12.47 -2.82 -27.83
N LEU A 121 11.45 -2.84 -26.94
CA LEU A 121 10.24 -2.03 -27.11
C LEU A 121 10.38 -0.55 -26.71
N LEU A 122 11.35 -0.21 -25.86
CA LEU A 122 11.65 1.18 -25.50
C LEU A 122 13.05 1.53 -26.04
N GLN A 123 13.10 2.46 -26.99
CA GLN A 123 14.38 3.04 -27.41
C GLN A 123 14.89 3.92 -26.27
N MET A 124 16.06 3.58 -25.75
CA MET A 124 16.73 4.30 -24.67
C MET A 124 18.18 4.57 -25.07
N ASP A 125 18.78 5.56 -24.42
CA ASP A 125 20.22 5.80 -24.52
C ASP A 125 21.00 4.59 -23.95
N ASP A 126 22.14 4.28 -24.56
CA ASP A 126 23.00 3.16 -24.17
C ASP A 126 23.58 3.29 -22.76
N GLU A 127 23.49 4.46 -22.13
CA GLU A 127 23.80 4.65 -20.71
C GLU A 127 22.75 4.02 -19.78
N PHE A 128 21.59 3.60 -20.26
CA PHE A 128 20.55 2.95 -19.47
C PHE A 128 20.42 1.46 -19.80
N GLY A 129 19.84 0.71 -18.87
CA GLY A 129 19.50 -0.69 -19.05
C GLY A 129 18.22 -1.06 -18.33
N PHE A 130 17.77 -2.30 -18.52
CA PHE A 130 16.68 -2.88 -17.74
C PHE A 130 17.18 -4.02 -16.87
N PHE A 131 16.53 -4.19 -15.71
CA PHE A 131 16.70 -5.36 -14.86
C PHE A 131 15.35 -6.00 -14.58
N SER A 132 15.36 -7.30 -14.30
CA SER A 132 14.22 -8.03 -13.77
C SER A 132 14.57 -8.60 -12.40
N TYR A 133 13.58 -8.58 -11.50
CA TYR A 133 13.64 -9.27 -10.22
C TYR A 133 12.69 -10.47 -10.26
N SER A 134 13.12 -11.59 -9.71
CA SER A 134 12.29 -12.77 -9.53
C SER A 134 12.60 -13.41 -8.20
N ASN A 135 11.64 -13.40 -7.29
CA ASN A 135 11.79 -14.09 -6.01
C ASN A 135 11.80 -15.61 -6.24
N LEU A 136 12.93 -16.26 -5.93
CA LEU A 136 13.07 -17.72 -6.03
C LEU A 136 12.75 -18.43 -4.72
N GLU A 137 12.60 -17.70 -3.61
CA GLU A 137 12.17 -18.25 -2.33
C GLU A 137 10.64 -18.25 -2.27
N VAL A 138 10.00 -19.43 -2.41
CA VAL A 138 8.54 -19.52 -2.45
C VAL A 138 7.95 -19.50 -1.04
N ILE A 139 7.02 -18.56 -0.81
CA ILE A 139 6.12 -18.58 0.35
C ILE A 139 4.83 -19.32 -0.01
N THR A 140 4.40 -20.24 0.85
CA THR A 140 3.19 -21.05 0.69
C THR A 140 2.11 -20.59 1.66
N ALA A 141 0.84 -20.99 1.44
CA ALA A 141 -0.21 -20.70 2.40
C ALA A 141 0.07 -21.35 3.76
N LYS A 142 0.69 -22.54 3.79
CA LYS A 142 1.09 -23.22 5.03
C LYS A 142 2.05 -22.38 5.87
N LYS A 143 3.04 -21.76 5.23
CA LYS A 143 3.98 -20.84 5.88
C LYS A 143 3.26 -19.62 6.46
N ILE A 144 2.37 -19.02 5.68
CA ILE A 144 1.55 -17.87 6.13
C ILE A 144 0.66 -18.27 7.32
N ILE A 145 -0.01 -19.42 7.24
CA ILE A 145 -0.87 -19.96 8.31
C ILE A 145 -0.07 -20.20 9.59
N TYR A 146 1.08 -20.85 9.50
CA TYR A 146 1.95 -21.09 10.65
C TYR A 146 2.37 -19.77 11.32
N ALA A 147 2.71 -18.74 10.53
CA ALA A 147 3.07 -17.44 11.07
C ALA A 147 1.86 -16.71 11.72
N VAL A 148 0.66 -16.86 11.16
CA VAL A 148 -0.60 -16.37 11.76
C VAL A 148 -0.88 -17.08 13.09
N GLU A 149 -0.75 -18.41 13.14
CA GLU A 149 -0.95 -19.19 14.37
C GLU A 149 0.10 -18.84 15.44
N SER A 150 1.35 -18.62 15.04
CA SER A 150 2.46 -18.20 15.93
C SER A 150 2.31 -16.77 16.47
N SER A 151 1.33 -16.02 15.99
CA SER A 151 1.15 -14.62 16.37
C SER A 151 0.49 -14.46 17.75
N ASP A 152 -0.05 -15.52 18.37
CA ASP A 152 -0.70 -15.57 19.69
C ASP A 152 -1.64 -14.38 20.00
N SER A 153 -2.18 -13.72 18.97
CA SER A 153 -3.03 -12.55 19.10
C SER A 153 -3.95 -12.44 17.88
N PRO A 154 -5.18 -11.90 18.04
CA PRO A 154 -6.05 -11.62 16.91
C PRO A 154 -5.37 -10.62 15.96
N LEU A 155 -5.31 -10.94 14.67
CA LEU A 155 -4.70 -10.10 13.65
C LEU A 155 -5.76 -9.34 12.86
N ASP A 156 -5.50 -8.06 12.62
CA ASP A 156 -6.28 -7.25 11.70
C ASP A 156 -5.71 -7.31 10.28
N LEU A 157 -4.37 -7.25 10.17
CA LEU A 157 -3.65 -7.27 8.91
C LEU A 157 -2.51 -8.30 8.90
N VAL A 158 -2.27 -8.86 7.73
CA VAL A 158 -1.02 -9.57 7.39
C VAL A 158 -0.39 -8.86 6.20
N VAL A 159 0.86 -8.44 6.32
CA VAL A 159 1.57 -7.64 5.32
C VAL A 159 2.84 -8.37 4.86
N ILE A 160 2.98 -8.55 3.55
CA ILE A 160 4.12 -9.22 2.91
C ILE A 160 4.69 -8.27 1.83
N PRO A 161 6.01 -8.01 1.76
CA PRO A 161 6.58 -6.97 0.90
C PRO A 161 6.36 -7.10 -0.60
N GLU A 162 6.86 -6.12 -1.34
CA GLU A 162 6.87 -6.06 -2.80
C GLU A 162 7.53 -7.30 -3.41
N CYS A 163 6.99 -7.78 -4.53
CA CYS A 163 7.51 -8.94 -5.27
C CYS A 163 7.73 -10.22 -4.42
N SER A 164 6.90 -10.45 -3.41
CA SER A 164 7.01 -11.64 -2.55
C SER A 164 6.37 -12.89 -3.15
N ILE A 165 5.24 -12.75 -3.84
CA ILE A 165 4.43 -13.86 -4.33
C ILE A 165 4.38 -13.87 -5.86
N ASP A 166 4.68 -15.01 -6.48
CA ASP A 166 4.48 -15.20 -7.91
C ASP A 166 2.98 -15.21 -8.25
N SER A 167 2.57 -14.49 -9.29
CA SER A 167 1.19 -14.46 -9.79
C SER A 167 0.62 -15.85 -10.08
N VAL A 168 1.46 -16.82 -10.48
CA VAL A 168 1.07 -18.21 -10.71
C VAL A 168 0.64 -18.89 -9.41
N ASN A 169 1.34 -18.61 -8.31
CA ASN A 169 1.08 -19.22 -7.00
C ASN A 169 -0.02 -18.51 -6.21
N LYS A 170 -0.34 -17.25 -6.56
CA LYS A 170 -1.35 -16.43 -5.89
C LYS A 170 -2.68 -17.15 -5.70
N GLN A 171 -3.23 -17.76 -6.75
CA GLN A 171 -4.56 -18.39 -6.67
C GLN A 171 -4.57 -19.63 -5.74
N THR A 172 -3.49 -20.41 -5.76
CA THR A 172 -3.31 -21.55 -4.85
C THR A 172 -3.28 -21.07 -3.39
N ILE A 173 -2.52 -20.01 -3.11
CA ILE A 173 -2.45 -19.41 -1.77
C ILE A 173 -3.82 -18.92 -1.31
N ILE A 174 -4.54 -18.16 -2.14
CA ILE A 174 -5.89 -17.65 -1.83
C ILE A 174 -6.83 -18.82 -1.48
N SER A 175 -6.80 -19.89 -2.29
CA SER A 175 -7.68 -21.05 -2.11
C SER A 175 -7.37 -21.81 -0.81
N GLU A 176 -6.08 -21.97 -0.48
CA GLU A 176 -5.64 -22.64 0.75
C GLU A 176 -5.93 -21.83 2.01
N LEU A 177 -5.63 -20.53 1.99
CA LEU A 177 -6.01 -19.61 3.06
C LEU A 177 -7.53 -19.62 3.26
N GLY A 178 -8.30 -19.58 2.17
CA GLY A 178 -9.75 -19.62 2.23
C GLY A 178 -10.28 -20.88 2.91
N ARG A 179 -9.75 -22.06 2.56
CA ARG A 179 -10.10 -23.32 3.23
C ARG A 179 -9.75 -23.32 4.71
N TYR A 180 -8.58 -22.78 5.07
CA TYR A 180 -8.15 -22.69 6.46
C TYR A 180 -9.09 -21.79 7.29
N PHE A 181 -9.30 -20.54 6.85
CA PHE A 181 -10.10 -19.57 7.62
C PHE A 181 -11.59 -19.89 7.66
N LYS A 182 -12.15 -20.56 6.63
CA LYS A 182 -13.54 -21.04 6.65
C LYS A 182 -13.87 -21.92 7.86
N SER A 183 -12.88 -22.62 8.40
CA SER A 183 -13.04 -23.54 9.53
C SER A 183 -12.79 -22.91 10.90
N LYS A 184 -12.49 -21.61 10.96
CA LYS A 184 -12.05 -20.93 12.19
C LYS A 184 -13.13 -19.98 12.70
N ASP A 185 -13.27 -19.93 14.02
CA ASP A 185 -14.24 -19.09 14.73
C ASP A 185 -13.61 -17.77 15.23
N PHE A 186 -12.62 -17.25 14.50
CA PHE A 186 -11.97 -15.99 14.84
C PHE A 186 -11.96 -15.04 13.65
N LYS A 187 -11.81 -13.76 13.97
CA LYS A 187 -11.79 -12.68 12.97
C LYS A 187 -10.67 -12.90 11.95
N VAL A 188 -11.05 -13.08 10.69
CA VAL A 188 -10.10 -13.30 9.58
C VAL A 188 -9.34 -11.99 9.29
N PRO A 189 -8.00 -11.98 9.26
CA PRO A 189 -7.23 -10.79 8.90
C PRO A 189 -7.38 -10.44 7.41
N THR A 190 -7.18 -9.17 7.08
CA THR A 190 -7.01 -8.74 5.69
C THR A 190 -5.54 -8.93 5.29
N PHE A 191 -5.28 -9.46 4.10
CA PHE A 191 -3.92 -9.68 3.60
C PHE A 191 -3.54 -8.58 2.61
N ILE A 192 -2.32 -8.05 2.71
CA ILE A 192 -1.71 -7.14 1.74
C ILE A 192 -0.37 -7.75 1.34
N PHE A 193 -0.18 -8.07 0.07
CA PHE A 193 1.09 -8.64 -0.38
C PHE A 193 1.52 -8.20 -1.78
N GLY A 194 2.83 -8.12 -1.98
CA GLY A 194 3.43 -7.88 -3.30
C GLY A 194 3.36 -9.13 -4.18
N VAL A 195 2.96 -8.92 -5.43
CA VAL A 195 2.85 -9.92 -6.48
C VAL A 195 3.77 -9.55 -7.62
N PHE A 196 4.45 -10.54 -8.20
CA PHE A 196 5.27 -10.34 -9.39
C PHE A 196 5.03 -11.41 -10.45
N THR A 197 5.37 -11.06 -11.68
CA THR A 197 5.50 -12.01 -12.79
C THR A 197 6.74 -11.63 -13.59
N LYS A 198 7.57 -12.62 -13.92
CA LYS A 198 8.75 -12.38 -14.77
C LYS A 198 8.32 -12.02 -16.20
N GLY A 199 8.88 -10.95 -16.76
CA GLY A 199 8.70 -10.63 -18.18
C GLY A 199 9.37 -11.68 -19.08
N THR A 200 8.83 -11.89 -20.27
CA THR A 200 9.46 -12.75 -21.28
C THR A 200 10.17 -11.91 -22.35
N GLY A 201 10.88 -12.56 -23.28
CA GLY A 201 11.54 -11.88 -24.40
C GLY A 201 10.50 -11.15 -25.27
N GLY A 202 10.36 -9.84 -25.06
CA GLY A 202 9.41 -8.98 -25.76
C GLY A 202 8.21 -8.48 -24.95
N THR A 203 8.01 -8.91 -23.70
CA THR A 203 6.92 -8.40 -22.83
C THR A 203 7.44 -8.02 -21.46
N TYR A 204 6.97 -6.91 -20.90
CA TYR A 204 7.32 -6.51 -19.54
C TYR A 204 6.77 -7.51 -18.51
N GLY A 205 7.45 -7.64 -17.38
CA GLY A 205 6.92 -8.33 -16.22
C GLY A 205 5.77 -7.57 -15.55
N GLU A 206 5.28 -8.10 -14.45
CA GLU A 206 4.33 -7.41 -13.58
C GLU A 206 4.92 -7.22 -12.20
N ASN A 207 4.66 -6.06 -11.61
CA ASN A 207 4.84 -5.79 -10.20
C ASN A 207 3.58 -5.07 -9.71
N SER A 208 2.88 -5.73 -8.80
CA SER A 208 1.59 -5.28 -8.27
C SER A 208 1.48 -5.63 -6.79
N LEU A 209 0.49 -5.07 -6.11
CA LEU A 209 0.07 -5.48 -4.79
C LEU A 209 -1.32 -6.10 -4.90
N SER A 210 -1.61 -7.06 -4.01
CA SER A 210 -2.94 -7.64 -3.87
C SER A 210 -3.45 -7.45 -2.45
N VAL A 211 -4.72 -7.11 -2.32
CA VAL A 211 -5.46 -7.06 -1.06
C VAL A 211 -6.48 -8.19 -1.06
N LEU A 212 -6.45 -9.03 -0.03
CA LEU A 212 -7.46 -10.07 0.19
C LEU A 212 -8.36 -9.68 1.37
N VAL A 213 -9.63 -9.44 1.08
CA VAL A 213 -10.66 -9.17 2.07
C VAL A 213 -11.54 -10.41 2.21
N TRP A 214 -11.76 -10.84 3.45
CA TRP A 214 -12.69 -11.93 3.72
C TRP A 214 -14.14 -11.45 3.57
N ASP A 215 -14.90 -12.10 2.70
CA ASP A 215 -16.33 -11.88 2.55
C ASP A 215 -17.10 -12.93 3.35
N GLU A 216 -17.71 -12.49 4.44
CA GLU A 216 -18.49 -13.34 5.35
C GLU A 216 -19.68 -14.00 4.65
N ASN A 217 -20.26 -13.36 3.62
CA ASN A 217 -21.45 -13.89 2.94
C ASN A 217 -21.11 -15.11 2.08
N THR A 218 -19.94 -15.09 1.44
CA THR A 218 -19.47 -16.17 0.57
C THR A 218 -18.49 -17.10 1.28
N SER A 219 -18.02 -16.74 2.49
CA SER A 219 -16.98 -17.44 3.25
C SER A 219 -15.73 -17.70 2.39
N CYS A 220 -15.33 -16.68 1.62
CA CYS A 220 -14.23 -16.71 0.67
C CYS A 220 -13.48 -15.38 0.71
N PHE A 221 -12.24 -15.38 0.21
CA PHE A 221 -11.50 -14.14 -0.03
C PHE A 221 -11.92 -13.50 -1.36
N VAL A 222 -12.20 -12.20 -1.31
CA VAL A 222 -12.26 -11.32 -2.47
C VAL A 222 -10.87 -10.69 -2.64
N ALA A 223 -10.30 -10.86 -3.83
CA ALA A 223 -8.95 -10.40 -4.14
C ALA A 223 -8.99 -9.22 -5.11
N GLU A 224 -8.36 -8.12 -4.74
CA GLU A 224 -8.22 -6.94 -5.59
C GLU A 224 -6.77 -6.56 -5.77
N THR A 225 -6.41 -6.14 -6.98
CA THR A 225 -5.01 -5.91 -7.38
C THR A 225 -4.81 -4.47 -7.80
N GLN A 226 -3.66 -3.91 -7.44
CA GLN A 226 -3.18 -2.60 -7.87
C GLN A 226 -1.78 -2.75 -8.44
N GLN A 227 -1.60 -2.33 -9.68
CA GLN A 227 -0.30 -2.33 -10.35
C GLN A 227 0.54 -1.13 -9.88
N LYS A 228 1.86 -1.26 -10.00
CA LYS A 228 2.79 -0.17 -9.69
C LYS A 228 2.55 1.03 -10.61
N HIS A 229 2.68 2.25 -10.08
CA HIS A 229 2.53 3.48 -10.86
C HIS A 229 3.86 4.03 -11.38
N HIS A 230 4.98 3.61 -10.80
CA HIS A 230 6.32 4.07 -11.13
C HIS A 230 7.29 2.91 -11.23
N ARG A 231 8.15 2.90 -12.26
CA ARG A 231 9.26 1.95 -12.29
C ARG A 231 10.30 2.36 -11.26
N TRP A 232 10.84 1.36 -10.56
CA TRP A 232 12.07 1.58 -9.82
C TRP A 232 13.26 1.66 -10.80
N ALA A 233 14.26 2.48 -10.45
CA ALA A 233 15.55 2.50 -11.12
C ALA A 233 16.65 2.30 -10.09
N ILE A 234 17.48 1.28 -10.30
CA ILE A 234 18.67 1.02 -9.50
C ILE A 234 19.82 1.85 -10.08
N ASP A 235 20.44 2.69 -9.25
CA ASP A 235 21.66 3.41 -9.60
C ASP A 235 22.93 2.67 -9.14
N GLN A 236 24.10 3.20 -9.50
CA GLN A 236 25.38 2.60 -9.15
C GLN A 236 25.62 2.49 -7.64
N GLN A 237 25.11 3.44 -6.85
CA GLN A 237 25.23 3.37 -5.39
C GLN A 237 24.40 2.20 -4.86
N GLN A 238 23.19 2.00 -5.35
CA GLN A 238 22.34 0.87 -4.97
C GLN A 238 22.90 -0.47 -5.45
N VAL A 239 23.47 -0.53 -6.66
CA VAL A 239 24.20 -1.72 -7.14
C VAL A 239 25.31 -2.09 -6.15
N SER A 240 26.07 -1.10 -5.67
CA SER A 240 27.12 -1.34 -4.68
C SER A 240 26.58 -1.75 -3.32
N ASN A 241 25.58 -1.02 -2.83
CA ASN A 241 24.93 -1.26 -1.54
C ASN A 241 24.41 -2.70 -1.44
N TYR A 242 23.80 -3.22 -2.50
CA TYR A 242 23.24 -4.57 -2.53
C TYR A 242 24.22 -5.66 -2.97
N GLY A 243 25.47 -5.32 -3.27
CA GLY A 243 26.46 -6.28 -3.74
C GLY A 243 26.13 -6.88 -5.12
N LEU A 244 25.50 -6.12 -6.02
CA LEU A 244 25.00 -6.60 -7.33
C LEU A 244 25.96 -6.26 -8.49
N GLN A 245 27.20 -5.87 -8.21
CA GLN A 245 28.16 -5.45 -9.23
C GLN A 245 28.44 -6.54 -10.27
N LYS A 246 28.38 -7.82 -9.87
CA LYS A 246 28.56 -8.97 -10.78
C LYS A 246 27.35 -9.23 -11.68
N VAL A 247 26.16 -8.80 -11.26
CA VAL A 247 24.93 -8.95 -12.06
C VAL A 247 24.83 -7.82 -13.07
N PHE A 248 25.12 -6.60 -12.64
CA PHE A 248 25.02 -5.40 -13.45
C PHE A 248 26.38 -5.00 -14.03
N GLU A 249 26.80 -5.76 -15.04
CA GLU A 249 28.03 -5.47 -15.77
C GLU A 249 27.83 -4.30 -16.75
N GLY A 250 28.86 -3.45 -16.85
CA GLY A 250 28.86 -2.28 -17.73
C GLY A 250 28.59 -0.95 -17.02
N LYS A 251 29.07 0.13 -17.61
CA LYS A 251 28.97 1.50 -17.07
C LYS A 251 27.58 2.12 -17.36
N LYS A 252 26.50 1.43 -16.99
CA LYS A 252 25.16 2.01 -17.07
C LYS A 252 24.99 3.04 -15.95
N VAL A 253 24.32 4.16 -16.23
CA VAL A 253 23.99 5.17 -15.22
C VAL A 253 22.87 4.65 -14.32
N LYS A 254 21.83 4.02 -14.90
CA LYS A 254 20.71 3.41 -14.17
C LYS A 254 20.17 2.17 -14.87
N TRP A 255 19.64 1.25 -14.06
CA TRP A 255 18.90 0.08 -14.49
C TRP A 255 17.44 0.22 -14.11
N TRP A 256 16.55 0.30 -15.08
CA TRP A 256 15.11 0.40 -14.87
C TRP A 256 14.48 -0.97 -14.68
N GLU A 257 13.46 -1.04 -13.83
CA GLU A 257 12.70 -2.25 -13.61
C GLU A 257 11.90 -2.66 -14.86
N ASP A 258 12.04 -3.91 -15.28
CA ASP A 258 11.31 -4.55 -16.36
C ASP A 258 9.89 -4.94 -15.94
N CYS A 259 9.07 -3.94 -15.61
CA CYS A 259 7.66 -4.14 -15.26
C CYS A 259 6.72 -3.27 -16.09
N LEU A 260 5.47 -3.71 -16.23
CA LEU A 260 4.37 -2.90 -16.72
C LEU A 260 4.01 -1.86 -15.67
N ILE A 261 3.61 -0.68 -16.14
CA ILE A 261 2.97 0.34 -15.32
C ILE A 261 1.49 0.36 -15.69
N GLY A 262 0.65 0.18 -14.68
CA GLY A 262 -0.77 -0.05 -14.86
C GLY A 262 -1.60 1.22 -15.07
N SER A 263 -2.92 1.01 -15.11
CA SER A 263 -3.85 2.10 -14.88
C SER A 263 -3.62 2.67 -13.48
N ARG A 264 -3.73 3.99 -13.34
CA ARG A 264 -3.52 4.68 -12.07
C ARG A 264 -4.66 4.36 -11.12
N LYS A 265 -4.57 3.25 -10.39
CA LYS A 265 -5.58 2.70 -9.49
C LYS A 265 -5.04 2.71 -8.07
N LEU A 266 -5.78 3.32 -7.15
CA LEU A 266 -5.49 3.24 -5.71
C LEU A 266 -6.56 2.39 -5.02
N LEU A 267 -6.15 1.32 -4.36
CA LEU A 267 -7.00 0.56 -3.46
C LEU A 267 -7.20 1.32 -2.15
N SER A 268 -8.44 1.33 -1.68
CA SER A 268 -8.86 1.98 -0.44
C SER A 268 -9.84 1.07 0.28
N PHE A 269 -9.62 0.74 1.55
CA PHE A 269 -10.51 -0.15 2.28
C PHE A 269 -10.48 0.13 3.78
N GLU A 270 -11.44 -0.43 4.53
CA GLU A 270 -11.51 -0.27 5.99
C GLU A 270 -11.45 -1.60 6.72
N LYS A 271 -10.49 -1.76 7.63
CA LYS A 271 -10.45 -2.90 8.56
C LYS A 271 -10.57 -2.38 9.98
N SER A 272 -11.50 -2.91 10.78
CA SER A 272 -11.62 -2.56 12.21
C SER A 272 -11.68 -1.04 12.45
N SER A 273 -12.55 -0.36 11.69
CA SER A 273 -12.69 1.11 11.67
C SER A 273 -11.42 1.89 11.29
N THR A 274 -10.47 1.24 10.62
CA THR A 274 -9.22 1.84 10.14
C THR A 274 -9.23 1.86 8.62
N HIS A 275 -9.30 3.05 8.05
CA HIS A 275 -9.09 3.31 6.62
C HIS A 275 -7.62 3.13 6.23
N ILE A 276 -7.38 2.26 5.26
CA ILE A 276 -6.06 1.82 4.82
C ILE A 276 -5.92 2.02 3.31
N CYS A 277 -4.77 2.57 2.90
CA CYS A 277 -4.36 2.66 1.50
C CYS A 277 -2.95 2.05 1.33
N PRO A 278 -2.80 0.93 0.60
CA PRO A 278 -1.50 0.34 0.32
C PRO A 278 -0.80 1.00 -0.88
N LEU A 279 0.53 1.06 -0.83
CA LEU A 279 1.43 1.62 -1.85
C LEU A 279 2.53 0.63 -2.22
N ILE A 280 3.15 0.85 -3.38
CA ILE A 280 4.29 0.06 -3.88
C ILE A 280 5.48 1.00 -4.12
N CYS A 281 6.56 0.74 -3.40
CA CYS A 281 7.87 1.36 -3.57
C CYS A 281 7.83 2.88 -3.80
N GLU A 282 8.19 3.30 -5.01
CA GLU A 282 8.27 4.68 -5.47
C GLU A 282 6.98 5.48 -5.28
N ASP A 283 5.82 4.83 -5.16
CA ASP A 283 4.55 5.51 -4.89
C ASP A 283 4.58 6.30 -3.57
N LEU A 284 5.40 5.88 -2.60
CA LEU A 284 5.64 6.63 -1.38
C LEU A 284 6.45 7.92 -1.64
N ALA A 285 7.44 7.86 -2.55
CA ALA A 285 8.39 8.95 -2.80
C ALA A 285 7.93 9.97 -3.85
N ARG A 286 6.99 9.58 -4.73
CA ARG A 286 6.56 10.41 -5.87
C ARG A 286 5.30 11.21 -5.52
N GLN A 287 5.32 12.50 -5.87
CA GLN A 287 4.16 13.38 -5.64
C GLN A 287 2.99 13.04 -6.55
N GLU A 288 3.26 12.79 -7.83
CA GLU A 288 2.24 12.36 -8.80
C GLU A 288 2.39 10.87 -9.07
N PRO A 289 1.31 10.12 -9.35
CA PRO A 289 -0.08 10.59 -9.33
C PRO A 289 -0.77 10.41 -7.97
N ILE A 290 -0.13 9.72 -7.01
CA ILE A 290 -0.83 9.17 -5.84
C ILE A 290 -0.81 10.09 -4.61
N SER A 291 0.24 10.89 -4.40
CA SER A 291 0.39 11.68 -3.16
C SER A 291 -0.76 12.68 -2.96
N GLY A 292 -1.20 13.36 -4.04
CA GLY A 292 -2.37 14.25 -3.98
C GLY A 292 -3.67 13.53 -3.62
N VAL A 293 -3.82 12.27 -4.04
CA VAL A 293 -4.97 11.42 -3.72
C VAL A 293 -4.93 11.01 -2.25
N LEU A 294 -3.78 10.56 -1.74
CA LEU A 294 -3.61 10.22 -0.33
C LEU A 294 -3.85 11.41 0.58
N ARG A 295 -3.37 12.60 0.24
CA ARG A 295 -3.67 13.84 1.00
C ARG A 295 -5.15 14.20 1.00
N SER A 296 -5.86 13.81 -0.04
CA SER A 296 -7.31 14.03 -0.15
C SER A 296 -8.10 13.03 0.70
N LEU A 297 -7.81 11.73 0.53
CA LEU A 297 -8.44 10.62 1.25
C LEU A 297 -8.05 10.56 2.72
N ALA A 298 -6.86 11.05 3.05
CA ALA A 298 -6.32 11.16 4.38
C ALA A 298 -6.54 9.90 5.24
N PRO A 299 -6.09 8.72 4.78
CA PRO A 299 -6.33 7.44 5.45
C PRO A 299 -5.67 7.41 6.82
N HIS A 300 -6.21 6.61 7.73
CA HIS A 300 -5.59 6.37 9.04
C HIS A 300 -4.20 5.72 8.88
N LEU A 301 -4.09 4.78 7.93
CA LEU A 301 -2.87 4.01 7.67
C LEU A 301 -2.51 3.96 6.19
N VAL A 302 -1.26 4.27 5.89
CA VAL A 302 -0.63 3.98 4.60
C VAL A 302 0.34 2.81 4.79
N VAL A 303 0.21 1.77 3.97
CA VAL A 303 1.10 0.60 4.02
C VAL A 303 1.94 0.56 2.74
N ALA A 304 3.22 0.88 2.82
CA ALA A 304 4.13 0.86 1.67
C ALA A 304 4.91 -0.45 1.62
N LEU A 305 4.65 -1.25 0.57
CA LEU A 305 5.41 -2.45 0.26
C LEU A 305 6.63 -2.03 -0.56
N LEU A 306 7.84 -2.35 -0.09
CA LEU A 306 9.08 -1.90 -0.72
C LEU A 306 9.99 -3.09 -1.04
N LEU A 307 10.78 -2.99 -2.10
CA LEU A 307 11.92 -3.84 -2.44
C LEU A 307 13.22 -3.02 -2.30
N ASP A 308 13.48 -2.55 -1.08
CA ASP A 308 14.61 -1.68 -0.75
C ASP A 308 15.37 -2.21 0.47
N GLY A 309 16.53 -1.60 0.76
CA GLY A 309 17.34 -1.92 1.94
C GLY A 309 16.65 -1.61 3.29
N PRO A 310 17.44 -1.49 4.37
CA PRO A 310 16.94 -1.31 5.73
C PRO A 310 16.00 -0.11 5.90
N GLN A 311 14.94 -0.30 6.67
CA GLN A 311 13.88 0.69 6.86
C GLN A 311 14.22 1.65 8.00
N LEU A 312 15.16 2.56 7.73
CA LEU A 312 15.72 3.50 8.71
C LEU A 312 15.11 4.89 8.60
N LYS A 313 15.05 5.60 9.73
CA LYS A 313 14.57 6.99 9.81
C LYS A 313 15.31 7.95 8.89
N SER A 314 16.62 7.74 8.75
CA SER A 314 17.54 8.57 7.98
C SER A 314 17.52 8.26 6.47
N ARG A 315 16.84 7.20 6.04
CA ARG A 315 16.73 6.83 4.63
C ARG A 315 15.46 7.42 4.04
N TRP A 316 15.39 7.38 2.70
CA TRP A 316 14.26 7.93 1.94
C TRP A 316 12.88 7.48 2.45
N PRO A 317 12.62 6.22 2.88
CA PRO A 317 11.28 5.84 3.34
C PRO A 317 10.87 6.66 4.58
N GLY A 318 11.83 6.96 5.47
CA GLY A 318 11.63 7.86 6.60
C GLY A 318 11.22 9.25 6.15
N HIS A 319 11.99 9.90 5.29
CA HIS A 319 11.68 11.27 4.82
C HIS A 319 10.30 11.40 4.19
N TYR A 320 9.91 10.47 3.31
CA TYR A 320 8.61 10.55 2.63
C TYR A 320 7.45 10.11 3.52
N SER A 321 7.67 9.21 4.48
CA SER A 321 6.67 8.87 5.49
C SER A 321 6.29 10.10 6.32
N HIS A 322 7.27 10.91 6.74
CA HIS A 322 7.01 12.13 7.52
C HIS A 322 6.12 13.13 6.76
N THR A 323 6.23 13.19 5.43
CA THR A 323 5.37 14.08 4.64
C THR A 323 3.89 13.71 4.78
N LEU A 324 3.54 12.42 4.82
CA LEU A 324 2.16 11.95 4.98
C LEU A 324 1.68 12.02 6.44
N VAL A 325 2.61 11.85 7.39
CA VAL A 325 2.36 12.04 8.83
C VAL A 325 2.03 13.50 9.14
N ASP A 326 2.78 14.44 8.57
CA ASP A 326 2.55 15.86 8.76
C ASP A 326 1.30 16.31 7.99
N GLU A 327 1.15 15.85 6.75
CA GLU A 327 -0.01 16.15 5.91
C GLU A 327 -0.39 14.95 5.01
N PRO A 328 -1.52 14.27 5.28
CA PRO A 328 -2.70 14.81 5.97
C PRO A 328 -2.86 14.37 7.44
N GLY A 329 -1.86 13.70 8.03
CA GLY A 329 -2.00 13.10 9.38
C GLY A 329 -2.02 11.58 9.39
N SER A 330 -1.74 10.93 8.27
CA SER A 330 -1.76 9.47 8.16
C SER A 330 -0.60 8.85 8.93
N SER A 331 -0.84 7.70 9.57
CA SER A 331 0.28 6.86 10.02
C SER A 331 0.84 6.09 8.83
N VAL A 332 2.14 5.85 8.81
CA VAL A 332 2.80 5.17 7.69
C VAL A 332 3.59 3.97 8.19
N LEU A 333 3.34 2.83 7.59
CA LEU A 333 4.08 1.58 7.80
C LEU A 333 4.80 1.22 6.49
N THR A 334 6.12 1.09 6.55
CA THR A 334 6.91 0.55 5.43
C THR A 334 7.41 -0.83 5.76
N ILE A 335 7.60 -1.69 4.75
CA ILE A 335 8.18 -3.02 4.94
C ILE A 335 9.01 -3.43 3.72
N SER A 336 10.14 -4.08 3.96
CA SER A 336 11.00 -4.66 2.93
C SER A 336 11.33 -6.14 3.18
N PRO A 337 11.68 -6.92 2.14
CA PRO A 337 12.20 -8.26 2.32
C PRO A 337 13.46 -8.26 3.18
N TYR A 338 13.52 -9.15 4.17
CA TYR A 338 14.67 -9.29 5.03
C TYR A 338 15.93 -9.60 4.22
N GLY A 339 15.82 -10.41 3.16
CA GLY A 339 16.95 -10.73 2.29
C GLY A 339 17.55 -9.51 1.57
N ILE A 340 16.78 -8.45 1.25
CA ILE A 340 17.35 -7.20 0.71
C ILE A 340 17.93 -6.33 1.82
N VAL A 341 17.25 -6.27 2.96
CA VAL A 341 17.71 -5.55 4.16
C VAL A 341 19.10 -6.04 4.59
N GLU A 342 19.28 -7.35 4.68
CA GLU A 342 20.55 -7.98 5.07
C GLU A 342 21.66 -7.76 4.03
N ARG A 343 21.31 -7.69 2.74
CA ARG A 343 22.27 -7.46 1.65
C ARG A 343 22.84 -6.04 1.63
N SER A 344 22.14 -5.06 2.19
CA SER A 344 22.48 -3.63 2.08
C SER A 344 23.68 -3.23 2.94
N THR A 345 24.86 -3.74 2.58
CA THR A 345 26.10 -3.64 3.34
C THR A 345 27.19 -2.87 2.59
N ASN A 346 26.93 -2.43 1.36
CA ASN A 346 27.94 -1.82 0.48
C ASN A 346 29.20 -2.68 0.33
N GLY A 347 29.01 -3.95 -0.04
CA GLY A 347 30.13 -4.89 -0.17
C GLY A 347 30.81 -5.26 1.16
N GLY A 348 30.12 -5.09 2.29
CA GLY A 348 30.62 -5.37 3.63
C GLY A 348 31.18 -4.17 4.39
N GLU A 349 31.12 -2.97 3.85
CA GLU A 349 31.50 -1.73 4.55
C GLU A 349 30.59 -1.43 5.75
N PHE A 350 29.29 -1.71 5.61
CA PHE A 350 28.30 -1.56 6.68
C PHE A 350 27.93 -2.91 7.29
N SER A 351 27.65 -2.92 8.58
CA SER A 351 27.09 -4.09 9.25
C SER A 351 25.71 -4.43 8.69
N LYS A 352 25.40 -5.72 8.62
CA LYS A 352 24.05 -6.20 8.30
C LYS A 352 23.04 -5.56 9.26
N SER A 353 21.94 -5.09 8.72
CA SER A 353 20.82 -4.59 9.50
C SER A 353 19.73 -5.67 9.57
N ASN A 354 18.92 -5.62 10.62
CA ASN A 354 17.72 -6.40 10.76
C ASN A 354 16.44 -5.56 10.75
N VAL A 355 16.54 -4.26 10.46
CA VAL A 355 15.40 -3.34 10.46
C VAL A 355 14.59 -3.50 9.17
N ILE A 356 13.57 -4.35 9.24
CA ILE A 356 12.69 -4.74 8.12
C ILE A 356 11.57 -3.74 7.85
N SER A 357 11.22 -2.91 8.84
CA SER A 357 10.03 -2.06 8.79
C SER A 357 10.23 -0.76 9.55
N LEU A 358 9.58 0.30 9.07
CA LEU A 358 9.53 1.60 9.74
C LEU A 358 8.07 1.96 10.02
N TRP A 359 7.77 2.27 11.28
CA TRP A 359 6.52 2.88 11.68
C TRP A 359 6.71 4.37 11.89
N SER A 360 5.86 5.19 11.27
CA SER A 360 5.86 6.65 11.42
C SER A 360 4.50 7.16 11.86
N GLU A 361 4.49 7.97 12.92
CA GLU A 361 3.32 8.67 13.44
C GLU A 361 3.75 10.08 13.90
N PRO A 362 2.81 10.97 14.31
CA PRO A 362 3.18 12.29 14.79
C PRO A 362 4.17 12.20 15.96
N ASN A 363 5.30 12.90 15.83
CA ASN A 363 6.35 13.01 16.85
C ASN A 363 7.08 11.70 17.20
N LYS A 364 6.79 10.57 16.54
CA LYS A 364 7.45 9.30 16.81
C LYS A 364 7.66 8.50 15.54
N THR A 365 8.87 7.98 15.42
CA THR A 365 9.21 7.02 14.40
C THR A 365 9.89 5.84 15.08
N VAL A 366 9.52 4.61 14.71
CA VAL A 366 10.04 3.38 15.30
C VAL A 366 10.60 2.51 14.18
N GLU A 367 11.87 2.16 14.31
CA GLU A 367 12.55 1.17 13.49
C GLU A 367 12.23 -0.20 14.07
N ILE A 368 11.68 -1.10 13.27
CA ILE A 368 11.21 -2.42 13.68
C ILE A 368 12.17 -3.46 13.12
N GLY A 369 12.90 -4.10 14.03
CA GLY A 369 13.85 -5.17 13.75
C GLY A 369 13.18 -6.54 13.67
N LEU A 370 13.81 -7.45 12.95
CA LEU A 370 13.56 -8.89 13.03
C LEU A 370 14.62 -9.51 13.95
N ASP A 371 14.18 -10.20 15.00
CA ASP A 371 15.10 -10.91 15.90
C ASP A 371 15.72 -12.13 15.22
N ASP A 372 16.88 -12.55 15.70
CA ASP A 372 17.57 -13.76 15.21
C ASP A 372 16.65 -14.99 15.29
N GLU A 373 16.76 -15.86 14.29
CA GLU A 373 15.97 -17.10 14.15
C GLU A 373 14.44 -16.89 14.04
N LYS A 374 13.98 -15.65 13.88
CA LYS A 374 12.57 -15.33 13.66
C LYS A 374 12.29 -15.02 12.19
N ALA A 375 11.02 -15.16 11.80
CA ALA A 375 10.58 -14.97 10.42
C ALA A 375 9.38 -14.02 10.26
N GLY A 376 8.91 -13.42 11.35
CA GLY A 376 7.88 -12.39 11.30
C GLY A 376 7.89 -11.50 12.53
N VAL A 377 7.13 -10.41 12.47
CA VAL A 377 6.95 -9.47 13.58
C VAL A 377 5.47 -9.15 13.74
N VAL A 378 4.95 -9.22 14.96
CA VAL A 378 3.63 -8.67 15.29
C VAL A 378 3.81 -7.24 15.80
N LEU A 379 3.25 -6.28 15.08
CA LEU A 379 3.14 -4.88 15.47
C LEU A 379 1.77 -4.63 16.09
N THR A 380 1.73 -4.12 17.31
CA THR A 380 0.50 -3.75 18.02
C THR A 380 0.38 -2.24 18.07
N LEU A 381 -0.77 -1.75 17.62
CA LEU A 381 -1.16 -0.35 17.60
C LEU A 381 -2.39 -0.12 18.47
N VAL A 382 -2.64 1.13 18.84
CA VAL A 382 -3.87 1.57 19.54
C VAL A 382 -4.46 2.78 18.85
N GLN A 383 -5.77 2.99 19.02
CA GLN A 383 -6.44 4.17 18.49
C GLN A 383 -6.48 5.28 19.56
N GLU A 384 -5.95 6.45 19.24
CA GLU A 384 -6.05 7.66 20.05
C GLU A 384 -6.84 8.74 19.31
N GLU A 385 -7.56 9.58 20.05
CA GLU A 385 -8.30 10.69 19.47
C GLU A 385 -7.42 11.94 19.38
N SER A 386 -7.50 12.62 18.23
CA SER A 386 -6.84 13.89 17.99
C SER A 386 -7.85 14.93 17.53
N LYS A 387 -7.76 16.14 18.09
CA LYS A 387 -8.56 17.29 17.66
C LYS A 387 -8.12 17.71 16.26
N GLN A 388 -9.08 17.89 15.37
CA GLN A 388 -8.86 18.40 14.03
C GLN A 388 -9.90 19.46 13.70
N TRP A 389 -9.49 20.46 12.93
CA TRP A 389 -10.36 21.56 12.53
C TRP A 389 -10.54 21.59 11.01
N THR A 390 -11.75 21.89 10.56
CA THR A 390 -11.95 22.36 9.17
C THR A 390 -11.36 23.75 9.01
N ALA A 391 -11.17 24.19 7.76
CA ALA A 391 -10.68 25.53 7.45
C ALA A 391 -11.60 26.67 7.92
N ASP A 392 -12.88 26.39 8.16
CA ASP A 392 -13.84 27.33 8.79
C ASP A 392 -13.95 27.16 10.32
N GLY A 393 -13.08 26.36 10.93
CA GLY A 393 -12.91 26.28 12.38
C GLY A 393 -13.84 25.31 13.12
N ARG A 394 -14.60 24.46 12.42
CA ARG A 394 -15.39 23.40 13.08
C ARG A 394 -14.44 22.33 13.60
N LEU A 395 -14.65 21.91 14.84
CA LEU A 395 -13.82 20.94 15.55
C LEU A 395 -14.46 19.55 15.46
N GLU A 396 -13.64 18.54 15.19
CA GLU A 396 -14.01 17.14 15.39
C GLU A 396 -12.84 16.34 16.00
N LEU A 397 -13.16 15.31 16.77
CA LEU A 397 -12.20 14.33 17.24
C LEU A 397 -12.06 13.23 16.19
N LYS A 398 -10.85 13.08 15.63
CA LYS A 398 -10.52 12.00 14.69
C LYS A 398 -9.59 11.00 15.34
N LYS A 399 -9.88 9.72 15.14
CA LYS A 399 -9.04 8.61 15.60
C LYS A 399 -7.73 8.57 14.81
N ARG A 400 -6.66 8.11 15.43
CA ARG A 400 -5.33 7.90 14.83
C ARG A 400 -4.72 6.64 15.41
N LEU A 401 -3.98 5.90 14.58
CA LEU A 401 -3.20 4.77 15.07
C LEU A 401 -1.90 5.25 15.70
N ILE A 402 -1.58 4.70 16.86
CA ILE A 402 -0.37 5.00 17.63
C ILE A 402 0.34 3.69 17.98
N TYR A 403 1.66 3.71 17.92
CA TYR A 403 2.54 2.61 18.25
C TYR A 403 2.45 2.25 19.72
N LYS A 404 2.10 0.99 20.01
CA LYS A 404 2.13 0.43 21.37
C LYS A 404 3.34 -0.47 21.60
N GLY A 405 3.67 -1.35 20.65
CA GLY A 405 4.78 -2.30 20.79
C GLY A 405 4.91 -3.22 19.59
N HIS A 406 6.03 -3.92 19.48
CA HIS A 406 6.19 -5.03 18.53
C HIS A 406 6.97 -6.18 19.17
N ARG A 407 6.86 -7.37 18.57
CA ARG A 407 7.66 -8.55 18.95
C ARG A 407 7.86 -9.45 17.74
N SER A 408 9.04 -10.05 17.65
CA SER A 408 9.29 -11.07 16.63
C SER A 408 8.56 -12.37 16.97
N VAL A 409 8.09 -13.06 15.96
CA VAL A 409 7.31 -14.30 16.02
C VAL A 409 7.78 -15.27 14.95
N CYS A 410 7.29 -16.50 14.99
CA CYS A 410 7.51 -17.53 13.96
C CYS A 410 9.00 -17.97 13.90
N SER A 411 9.29 -19.25 14.19
CA SER A 411 10.66 -19.76 14.05
C SER A 411 11.02 -19.88 12.56
N ALA A 412 12.12 -19.27 12.13
CA ALA A 412 12.58 -19.35 10.74
C ALA A 412 12.90 -20.79 10.33
N ASN A 413 13.47 -21.58 11.24
CA ASN A 413 13.78 -22.98 11.01
C ASN A 413 12.50 -23.80 10.80
N GLU A 414 11.52 -23.66 11.71
CA GLU A 414 10.25 -24.38 11.59
C GLU A 414 9.45 -23.93 10.36
N LEU A 415 9.48 -22.64 10.03
CA LEU A 415 8.83 -22.10 8.84
C LEU A 415 9.43 -22.68 7.55
N SER A 416 10.73 -22.92 7.53
CA SER A 416 11.41 -23.53 6.37
C SER A 416 10.99 -24.98 6.11
N GLU A 417 10.56 -25.70 7.16
CA GLU A 417 10.09 -27.09 7.12
C GLU A 417 8.62 -27.24 6.70
N LYS A 418 7.84 -26.14 6.63
CA LYS A 418 6.43 -26.12 6.23
C LYS A 418 6.23 -25.93 4.73
#